data_AF-A0A7C1ZDN6-F1
#
_entry.id   AF-A0A7C1ZDN6-F1
#
_cell.length_a   1.000
_cell.length_b   1.000
_cell.length_c   1.000
_cell.angle_alpha   90.00
_cell.angle_beta   90.00
_cell.angle_gamma   90.00
#
_symmetry.space_group_name_H-M   'P 1'
#
loop_
_entity.id
_entity.type
_entity.pdbx_description
1 polymer ?
#
loop_
_entity_poly.entity_id
_entity_poly.type
_entity_poly.pdbx_seq_one_letter_code
_entity_poly.pdbx_strand_id
1 'polypeptide(L)'
;MSFVFRKQARSERMEIREFLLRLEKVKKYSGYWMARCPAHDDRDPSLYVSEENGRIRVKCYAGCSTEEVLRALGLERSDLFIDLPPCNILPDGIPAKWYGKTFVALWPYRDVQGNILGYAVRYENGSGKKDVVPFFKKKNGNKWQAGGPKEPRPLYNLHHLSKDNSKAVIFCEGEKAAEAAQRLLKGRGVVATTTQGGGKAADKTDFSPLRGRVVWIWPDADEPGMKYASNVAKLARKAGAKSIHIIDVKALGFEIGSKKDAADWLRERQLPHPLPILSEDRAPRLLLTPLSEIEPEKVTWLWEPYLAQGKLTLLEGDPGVGKTWIALAICARLTASGHKVIYASCEDGTADTLRPRMDGMSGNLSKFFILQGLQMDNVVEPFNLGQLAYLREVFEEYRPSLLVLDPIQGFLGADVDMHRANEVRSRLAGIMALAEEFSCAVILVRHLNKSNTYRAIYKG
;
A
#
# COMPACT_ATOMS: atom_id res chain seq x y z
N MET A 1 36.15 33.14 19.55
CA MET A 1 35.43 33.13 20.84
C MET A 1 34.29 32.13 20.75
N SER A 2 34.39 31.07 21.55
CA SER A 2 33.32 30.13 21.94
C SER A 2 32.06 30.88 22.42
N PHE A 3 30.83 30.35 22.35
CA PHE A 3 30.42 29.12 23.02
C PHE A 3 29.29 28.36 22.33
N VAL A 4 29.46 27.04 22.40
CA VAL A 4 28.62 25.93 21.96
C VAL A 4 27.43 25.76 22.91
N PHE A 5 26.20 25.73 22.38
CA PHE A 5 25.07 25.06 23.05
C PHE A 5 24.87 23.68 22.40
N ARG A 6 25.42 22.65 23.03
CA ARG A 6 25.17 21.24 22.71
C ARG A 6 23.71 20.93 23.08
N LYS A 7 22.87 20.66 22.08
CA LYS A 7 21.61 19.92 22.23
C LYS A 7 21.95 18.50 22.70
N GLN A 8 21.63 18.18 23.95
CA GLN A 8 21.70 16.81 24.46
C GLN A 8 20.45 16.04 24.06
N ALA A 9 20.67 14.84 23.53
CA ALA A 9 19.66 13.86 23.17
C ALA A 9 18.81 13.47 24.39
N ARG A 10 17.47 13.42 24.23
CA ARG A 10 16.57 12.80 25.21
C ARG A 10 16.60 11.29 24.99
N SER A 11 17.17 10.58 25.98
CA SER A 11 17.13 9.13 26.15
C SER A 11 15.69 8.65 26.32
N GLU A 12 15.29 7.59 25.63
CA GLU A 12 13.92 7.06 25.58
C GLU A 12 13.55 6.16 26.78
N ARG A 13 14.13 6.44 27.95
CA ARG A 13 13.73 5.91 29.26
C ARG A 13 14.07 6.97 30.29
N MET A 14 13.11 7.34 31.15
CA MET A 14 13.47 8.09 32.35
C MET A 14 14.13 7.12 33.33
N GLU A 15 15.44 6.93 33.18
CA GLU A 15 16.24 6.30 34.22
C GLU A 15 16.17 7.15 35.49
N ILE A 16 16.36 6.54 36.66
CA ILE A 16 16.42 7.28 37.92
C ILE A 16 17.38 8.47 37.84
N ARG A 17 18.47 8.35 37.07
CA ARG A 17 19.43 9.42 36.81
C ARG A 17 18.81 10.61 36.08
N GLU A 18 17.95 10.39 35.08
CA GLU A 18 17.29 11.47 34.35
C GLU A 18 16.22 12.15 35.21
N PHE A 19 15.48 11.38 36.02
CA PHE A 19 14.52 11.95 36.97
C PHE A 19 15.22 12.87 37.97
N LEU A 20 16.36 12.44 38.52
CA LEU A 20 17.15 13.23 39.47
C LEU A 20 17.76 14.49 38.87
N LEU A 21 18.08 14.51 37.56
CA LEU A 21 18.59 15.72 36.88
C LEU A 21 17.57 16.85 36.78
N ARG A 22 16.28 16.56 36.97
CA ARG A 22 15.20 17.54 36.97
C ARG A 22 14.92 18.15 38.35
N LEU A 23 15.68 17.74 39.36
CA LEU A 23 15.50 18.13 40.74
C LEU A 23 16.70 18.94 41.25
N GLU A 24 16.44 19.86 42.17
CA GLU A 24 17.49 20.68 42.79
C GLU A 24 17.96 20.10 44.13
N LYS A 25 19.22 20.37 44.49
CA LYS A 25 19.86 19.93 45.77
C LYS A 25 19.71 18.43 46.06
N VAL A 26 19.92 17.59 45.05
CA VAL A 26 19.89 16.13 45.20
C VAL A 26 21.04 15.63 46.07
N LYS A 27 20.72 14.90 47.14
CA LYS A 27 21.67 14.16 47.99
C LYS A 27 21.35 12.67 47.97
N LYS A 28 22.37 11.84 47.77
CA LYS A 28 22.24 10.38 47.73
C LYS A 28 22.44 9.77 49.12
N TYR A 29 21.58 8.82 49.46
CA TYR A 29 21.65 7.97 50.65
C TYR A 29 21.68 6.50 50.24
N SER A 30 21.84 5.59 51.21
CA SER A 30 21.85 4.15 50.91
C SER A 30 20.46 3.68 50.43
N GLY A 31 20.29 3.58 49.10
CA GLY A 31 19.08 3.09 48.44
C GLY A 31 18.04 4.14 48.04
N TYR A 32 18.28 5.44 48.28
CA TYR A 32 17.34 6.51 47.91
C TYR A 32 18.03 7.88 47.77
N TRP A 33 17.28 8.89 47.33
CA TRP A 33 17.73 10.28 47.21
C TRP A 33 16.75 11.23 47.90
N MET A 34 17.30 12.33 48.43
CA MET A 34 16.53 13.47 48.89
C MET A 34 16.82 14.66 47.99
N ALA A 35 15.78 15.38 47.58
CA ALA A 35 15.89 16.57 46.75
C ALA A 35 14.88 17.64 47.18
N ARG A 36 15.01 18.85 46.65
CA ARG A 36 13.97 19.87 46.79
C ARG A 36 12.74 19.48 46.01
N CYS A 37 11.57 19.63 46.62
CA CYS A 37 10.31 19.43 45.96
C CYS A 37 10.04 20.58 44.96
N PRO A 38 9.74 20.29 43.69
CA PRO A 38 9.44 21.32 42.70
C PRO A 38 8.00 21.86 42.79
N ALA A 39 7.15 21.22 43.60
CA ALA A 39 5.73 21.60 43.74
C ALA A 39 5.48 22.74 44.75
N HIS A 40 6.48 23.12 45.54
CA HIS A 40 6.42 24.23 46.49
C HIS A 40 7.78 24.93 46.62
N ASP A 41 7.82 26.07 47.30
CA ASP A 41 9.08 26.77 47.61
C ASP A 41 9.87 26.02 48.69
N ASP A 42 10.63 25.01 48.27
CA ASP A 42 11.31 24.08 49.17
C ASP A 42 12.74 24.55 49.52
N ARG A 43 12.92 25.07 50.73
CA ARG A 43 14.25 25.56 51.17
C ARG A 43 15.18 24.42 51.57
N ASP A 44 14.65 23.37 52.18
CA ASP A 44 15.37 22.16 52.62
C ASP A 44 14.84 20.92 51.90
N PRO A 45 15.71 20.01 51.37
CA PRO A 45 15.26 18.86 50.59
C PRO A 45 14.19 18.00 51.27
N SER A 46 12.94 18.10 50.82
CA SER A 46 11.78 17.37 51.38
C SER A 46 11.25 16.24 50.47
N LEU A 47 11.74 16.13 49.24
CA LEU A 47 11.32 15.15 48.26
C LEU A 47 12.19 13.88 48.34
N TYR A 48 11.57 12.78 48.75
CA TYR A 48 12.15 11.44 48.71
C TYR A 48 11.93 10.81 47.34
N VAL A 49 12.99 10.23 46.80
CA VAL A 49 12.99 9.50 45.53
C VAL A 49 13.68 8.15 45.72
N SER A 50 13.06 7.07 45.27
CA SER A 50 13.68 5.74 45.23
C SER A 50 13.33 4.98 43.95
N GLU A 51 14.12 3.95 43.64
CA GLU A 51 13.90 3.07 42.50
C GLU A 51 13.79 1.62 42.99
N GLU A 52 12.71 0.94 42.61
CA GLU A 52 12.51 -0.48 42.91
C GLU A 52 11.85 -1.17 41.72
N ASN A 53 12.47 -2.24 41.19
CA ASN A 53 11.95 -3.03 40.06
C ASN A 53 11.54 -2.19 38.82
N GLY A 54 12.32 -1.15 38.50
CA GLY A 54 12.04 -0.26 37.35
C GLY A 54 10.88 0.70 37.56
N ARG A 55 10.48 0.96 38.82
CA ARG A 55 9.51 2.00 39.18
C ARG A 55 10.18 3.06 40.03
N ILE A 56 10.01 4.33 39.64
CA ILE A 56 10.43 5.48 40.43
C ILE A 56 9.31 5.83 41.40
N ARG A 57 9.60 5.77 42.70
CA ARG A 57 8.69 6.24 43.74
C ARG A 57 9.11 7.63 44.19
N VAL A 58 8.13 8.51 44.31
CA VAL A 58 8.33 9.88 44.80
C VAL A 58 7.38 10.15 45.96
N LYS A 59 7.91 10.75 47.02
CA LYS A 59 7.11 11.14 48.19
C LYS A 59 7.64 12.46 48.74
N CYS A 60 6.79 13.47 48.80
CA CYS A 60 7.10 14.72 49.47
C CYS A 60 6.74 14.59 50.96
N TYR A 61 7.67 14.88 51.87
CA TYR A 61 7.39 14.89 53.31
C TYR A 61 6.80 16.21 53.81
N ALA A 62 6.74 17.25 52.97
CA ALA A 62 6.11 18.52 53.28
C ALA A 62 4.60 18.59 52.91
N GLY A 63 4.05 17.54 52.27
CA GLY A 63 2.60 17.40 52.06
C GLY A 63 2.10 17.44 50.61
N CYS A 64 2.96 17.68 49.62
CA CYS A 64 2.54 17.66 48.21
C CYS A 64 2.16 16.24 47.75
N SER A 65 1.09 16.16 46.96
CA SER A 65 0.70 14.93 46.27
C SER A 65 1.72 14.57 45.18
N THR A 66 1.79 13.29 44.83
CA THR A 66 2.62 12.81 43.71
C THR A 66 2.28 13.54 42.41
N GLU A 67 1.02 13.90 42.18
CA GLU A 67 0.56 14.54 40.94
C GLU A 67 1.07 15.98 40.83
N GLU A 68 1.09 16.71 41.94
CA GLU A 68 1.61 18.08 41.98
C GLU A 68 3.12 18.09 41.70
N VAL A 69 3.85 17.13 42.27
CA VAL A 69 5.29 16.95 42.01
C VAL A 69 5.55 16.64 40.55
N LEU A 70 4.80 15.72 39.95
CA LEU A 70 4.98 15.36 38.54
C LEU A 70 4.60 16.49 37.60
N ARG A 71 3.48 17.18 37.87
CA ARG A 71 3.03 18.31 37.06
C ARG A 71 4.06 19.44 37.06
N ALA A 72 4.66 19.74 38.21
CA ALA A 72 5.74 20.73 38.31
C ALA A 72 6.99 20.34 37.50
N LEU A 73 7.21 19.05 37.27
CA LEU A 73 8.29 18.51 36.43
C LEU A 73 7.89 18.31 34.94
N GLY A 74 6.65 18.65 34.57
CA GLY A 74 6.10 18.42 33.25
C GLY A 74 5.91 16.93 32.92
N LEU A 75 5.54 16.13 33.92
CA LEU A 75 5.36 14.68 33.84
C LEU A 75 3.93 14.27 34.25
N GLU A 76 3.49 13.11 33.79
CA GLU A 76 2.26 12.45 34.19
C GLU A 76 2.53 11.20 35.03
N ARG A 77 1.52 10.68 35.76
CA ARG A 77 1.63 9.41 36.49
C ARG A 77 2.13 8.27 35.59
N SER A 78 1.74 8.27 34.32
CA SER A 78 2.15 7.30 33.29
C SER A 78 3.65 7.35 32.97
N ASP A 79 4.36 8.43 33.32
CA ASP A 79 5.81 8.57 33.15
C ASP A 79 6.60 7.98 34.34
N LEU A 80 5.95 7.80 35.51
CA LEU A 80 6.51 7.04 36.63
C LEU A 80 6.44 5.53 36.42
N PHE A 81 5.63 5.10 35.46
CA PHE A 81 5.57 3.71 35.02
C PHE A 81 6.36 3.58 33.73
N ILE A 82 7.33 2.66 33.72
CA ILE A 82 7.79 2.12 32.45
C ILE A 82 6.57 1.40 31.85
N ASP A 83 5.92 1.99 30.85
CA ASP A 83 4.97 1.30 29.98
C ASP A 83 5.73 0.19 29.27
N LEU A 84 5.79 -0.94 29.98
CA LEU A 84 6.24 -2.28 29.67
C LEU A 84 7.55 -2.33 28.85
N PRO A 85 8.70 -2.81 29.40
CA PRO A 85 9.46 -3.79 28.62
C PRO A 85 8.51 -4.95 28.29
N PRO A 86 8.79 -5.83 27.29
CA PRO A 86 8.00 -7.05 27.14
C PRO A 86 7.73 -7.64 28.53
N CYS A 87 6.48 -8.00 28.83
CA CYS A 87 6.19 -8.62 30.11
C CYS A 87 7.08 -9.86 30.20
N ASN A 88 8.21 -9.77 30.91
CA ASN A 88 9.13 -10.89 31.08
C ASN A 88 8.58 -11.89 32.10
N ILE A 89 7.38 -11.62 32.61
CA ILE A 89 6.65 -12.48 33.52
C ILE A 89 5.62 -13.23 32.69
N LEU A 90 5.90 -14.52 32.52
CA LEU A 90 5.03 -15.43 31.82
C LEU A 90 3.75 -15.68 32.65
N PRO A 91 2.55 -15.50 32.09
CA PRO A 91 1.30 -15.85 32.77
C PRO A 91 1.22 -17.34 33.11
N ASP A 92 0.60 -17.65 34.26
CA ASP A 92 0.33 -19.03 34.65
C ASP A 92 -0.43 -19.79 33.56
N GLY A 93 0.08 -20.99 33.21
CA GLY A 93 -0.50 -21.85 32.18
C GLY A 93 0.04 -21.62 30.76
N ILE A 94 0.93 -20.65 30.55
CA ILE A 94 1.75 -20.56 29.33
C ILE A 94 3.10 -21.25 29.60
N PRO A 95 3.60 -22.11 28.69
CA PRO A 95 4.83 -22.86 28.94
C PRO A 95 6.08 -21.98 28.83
N ALA A 96 7.06 -22.12 29.72
CA ALA A 96 8.32 -21.38 29.65
C ALA A 96 9.25 -21.84 28.51
N LYS A 97 9.00 -23.04 27.96
CA LYS A 97 9.72 -23.61 26.82
C LYS A 97 8.74 -24.06 25.75
N TRP A 98 9.11 -23.85 24.48
CA TRP A 98 8.32 -24.24 23.31
C TRP A 98 9.24 -24.90 22.27
N TYR A 99 9.05 -26.20 22.00
CA TYR A 99 9.88 -27.00 21.09
C TYR A 99 11.40 -26.72 21.22
N GLY A 100 11.93 -26.75 22.45
CA GLY A 100 13.35 -26.54 22.73
C GLY A 100 13.82 -25.07 22.73
N LYS A 101 12.93 -24.10 22.54
CA LYS A 101 13.21 -22.66 22.66
C LYS A 101 12.70 -22.13 24.00
N THR A 102 13.38 -21.14 24.57
CA THR A 102 13.05 -20.53 25.87
C THR A 102 12.30 -19.23 25.66
N PHE A 103 11.35 -18.93 26.54
CA PHE A 103 10.62 -17.67 26.56
C PHE A 103 11.57 -16.46 26.63
N VAL A 104 11.28 -15.43 25.82
CA VAL A 104 12.05 -14.19 25.75
C VAL A 104 11.19 -12.95 25.96
N ALA A 105 9.99 -12.92 25.39
CA ALA A 105 9.12 -11.75 25.42
C ALA A 105 7.65 -12.12 25.18
N LEU A 106 6.71 -11.29 25.63
CA LEU A 106 5.30 -11.41 25.25
C LEU A 106 4.63 -10.06 25.04
N TRP A 107 3.61 -10.03 24.18
CA TRP A 107 2.80 -8.85 23.87
C TRP A 107 1.31 -9.15 24.10
N PRO A 108 0.62 -8.41 24.99
CA PRO A 108 -0.79 -8.64 25.29
C PRO A 108 -1.71 -8.06 24.20
N TYR A 109 -2.64 -8.87 23.74
CA TYR A 109 -3.78 -8.44 22.94
C TYR A 109 -4.95 -8.13 23.87
N ARG A 110 -5.57 -6.96 23.67
CA ARG A 110 -6.64 -6.44 24.52
C ARG A 110 -7.87 -6.11 23.70
N ASP A 111 -9.05 -6.27 24.29
CA ASP A 111 -10.31 -5.77 23.73
C ASP A 111 -10.39 -4.25 23.79
N VAL A 112 -11.51 -3.66 23.34
CA VAL A 112 -11.69 -2.20 23.32
C VAL A 112 -11.74 -1.58 24.72
N GLN A 113 -12.07 -2.36 25.75
CA GLN A 113 -12.09 -1.96 27.16
C GLN A 113 -10.71 -2.12 27.83
N GLY A 114 -9.77 -2.82 27.19
CA GLY A 114 -8.43 -3.09 27.73
C GLY A 114 -8.29 -4.44 28.44
N ASN A 115 -9.32 -5.29 28.45
CA ASN A 115 -9.24 -6.62 29.02
C ASN A 115 -8.36 -7.53 28.15
N ILE A 116 -7.61 -8.43 28.79
CA ILE A 116 -6.68 -9.31 28.09
C ILE A 116 -7.45 -10.42 27.37
N LEU A 117 -7.30 -10.47 26.04
CA LEU A 117 -7.82 -11.52 25.18
C LEU A 117 -6.83 -12.67 25.01
N GLY A 118 -5.54 -12.35 24.96
CA GLY A 118 -4.46 -13.29 24.74
C GLY A 118 -3.11 -12.62 24.61
N TYR A 119 -2.10 -13.40 24.25
CA TYR A 119 -0.72 -12.95 24.13
C TYR A 119 -0.09 -13.48 22.86
N ALA A 120 0.77 -12.68 22.22
CA ALA A 120 1.79 -13.20 21.32
C ALA A 120 3.06 -13.44 22.14
N VAL A 121 3.54 -14.68 22.20
CA VAL A 121 4.67 -15.07 23.05
C VAL A 121 5.86 -15.47 22.19
N ARG A 122 7.01 -14.83 22.39
CA ARG A 122 8.26 -15.09 21.67
C ARG A 122 9.14 -16.06 22.45
N TYR A 123 9.56 -17.11 21.76
CA TYR A 123 10.54 -18.08 22.23
C TYR A 123 11.77 -18.04 21.33
N GLU A 124 12.96 -18.14 21.90
CA GLU A 124 14.23 -18.18 21.16
C GLU A 124 15.16 -19.27 21.69
N ASN A 125 16.06 -19.75 20.83
CA ASN A 125 17.18 -20.58 21.25
C ASN A 125 18.50 -19.81 21.16
N GLY A 126 19.56 -20.35 21.74
CA GLY A 126 20.90 -19.76 21.69
C GLY A 126 21.52 -19.65 20.28
N SER A 127 20.88 -20.19 19.24
CA SER A 127 21.29 -20.08 17.83
C SER A 127 20.46 -19.08 17.02
N GLY A 128 19.63 -18.26 17.66
CA GLY A 128 18.88 -17.17 17.03
C GLY A 128 17.61 -17.57 16.27
N LYS A 129 17.18 -18.85 16.33
CA LYS A 129 15.87 -19.26 15.81
C LYS A 129 14.77 -18.84 16.79
N LYS A 130 13.77 -18.14 16.27
CA LYS A 130 12.64 -17.59 17.04
C LYS A 130 11.31 -18.16 16.59
N ASP A 131 10.40 -18.38 17.53
CA ASP A 131 8.97 -18.62 17.29
C ASP A 131 8.15 -17.56 18.01
N VAL A 132 7.14 -17.00 17.34
CA VAL A 132 6.12 -16.16 17.99
C VAL A 132 4.81 -16.92 17.97
N VAL A 133 4.35 -17.33 19.14
CA VAL A 133 3.21 -18.24 19.31
C VAL A 133 2.06 -17.49 19.97
N PRO A 134 0.87 -17.43 19.36
CA PRO A 134 -0.30 -16.84 19.99
C PRO A 134 -0.87 -17.78 21.06
N PHE A 135 -1.22 -17.24 22.22
CA PHE A 135 -1.93 -17.92 23.30
C PHE A 135 -3.21 -17.17 23.66
N PHE A 136 -4.37 -17.75 23.34
CA PHE A 136 -5.68 -17.13 23.56
C PHE A 136 -6.61 -18.06 24.34
N LYS A 137 -7.57 -17.47 25.08
CA LYS A 137 -8.64 -18.24 25.73
C LYS A 137 -9.72 -18.57 24.69
N LYS A 138 -10.22 -19.82 24.71
CA LYS A 138 -11.42 -20.20 23.94
C LYS A 138 -12.69 -19.74 24.68
N LYS A 139 -13.80 -19.61 23.95
CA LYS A 139 -15.09 -19.01 24.41
C LYS A 139 -15.60 -19.54 25.76
N ASN A 140 -15.23 -20.76 26.16
CA ASN A 140 -15.67 -21.43 27.39
C ASN A 140 -14.50 -21.97 28.26
N GLY A 141 -13.27 -21.52 28.05
CA GLY A 141 -12.09 -22.03 28.75
C GLY A 141 -11.33 -20.96 29.50
N ASN A 142 -11.02 -21.20 30.78
CA ASN A 142 -10.14 -20.32 31.57
C ASN A 142 -8.64 -20.56 31.32
N LYS A 143 -8.28 -21.56 30.50
CA LYS A 143 -6.88 -21.93 30.20
C LYS A 143 -6.39 -21.29 28.90
N TRP A 144 -5.14 -20.84 28.90
CA TRP A 144 -4.44 -20.41 27.70
C TRP A 144 -4.22 -21.59 26.74
N GLN A 145 -4.49 -21.39 25.46
CA GLN A 145 -4.26 -22.40 24.43
C GLN A 145 -3.47 -21.79 23.28
N ALA A 146 -2.52 -22.55 22.74
CA ALA A 146 -1.78 -22.14 21.56
C ALA A 146 -2.73 -22.05 20.34
N GLY A 147 -2.66 -20.93 19.64
CA GLY A 147 -3.55 -20.59 18.53
C GLY A 147 -4.13 -19.17 18.65
N GLY A 148 -4.51 -18.60 17.51
CA GLY A 148 -5.20 -17.31 17.46
C GLY A 148 -6.66 -17.39 17.92
N PRO A 149 -7.29 -16.25 18.24
CA PRO A 149 -8.71 -16.20 18.54
C PRO A 149 -9.55 -16.47 17.28
N LYS A 150 -10.86 -16.66 17.47
CA LYS A 150 -11.81 -16.79 16.36
C LYS A 150 -11.79 -15.51 15.51
N GLU A 151 -11.90 -15.68 14.19
CA GLU A 151 -11.98 -14.56 13.24
C GLU A 151 -13.30 -13.77 13.43
N PRO A 152 -13.27 -12.43 13.22
CA PRO A 152 -12.09 -11.65 12.85
C PRO A 152 -11.18 -11.38 14.06
N ARG A 153 -9.87 -11.42 13.84
CA ARG A 153 -8.85 -11.26 14.89
C ARG A 153 -8.67 -9.79 15.27
N PRO A 154 -8.44 -9.47 16.54
CA PRO A 154 -8.19 -8.08 16.97
C PRO A 154 -6.81 -7.60 16.52
N LEU A 155 -6.72 -6.30 16.22
CA LEU A 155 -5.44 -5.60 16.03
C LEU A 155 -4.66 -5.52 17.35
N TYR A 156 -3.32 -5.52 17.26
CA TYR A 156 -2.50 -5.17 18.41
C TYR A 156 -2.78 -3.73 18.85
N ASN A 157 -2.75 -3.43 20.16
CA ASN A 157 -3.12 -2.12 20.70
C ASN A 157 -4.55 -1.63 20.35
N LEU A 158 -5.50 -2.54 20.09
CA LEU A 158 -6.90 -2.19 19.80
C LEU A 158 -7.53 -1.22 20.82
N HIS A 159 -7.35 -1.46 22.12
CA HIS A 159 -7.77 -0.54 23.19
C HIS A 159 -7.26 0.91 23.06
N HIS A 160 -6.09 1.13 22.44
CA HIS A 160 -5.58 2.48 22.16
C HIS A 160 -6.22 3.07 20.90
N LEU A 161 -6.45 2.24 19.87
CA LEU A 161 -7.17 2.65 18.67
C LEU A 161 -8.59 3.11 19.06
N SER A 162 -9.32 2.31 19.84
CA SER A 162 -10.72 2.59 20.17
C SER A 162 -10.96 3.83 21.04
N LYS A 163 -9.93 4.35 21.74
CA LYS A 163 -10.06 5.52 22.62
C LYS A 163 -10.14 6.85 21.85
N ASP A 164 -9.54 6.93 20.68
CA ASP A 164 -9.44 8.17 19.92
C ASP A 164 -9.37 7.88 18.42
N ASN A 165 -10.46 8.19 17.72
CA ASN A 165 -10.60 7.99 16.27
C ASN A 165 -9.88 9.03 15.42
N SER A 166 -9.36 10.11 16.02
CA SER A 166 -8.60 11.14 15.32
C SER A 166 -7.13 10.77 15.13
N LYS A 167 -6.59 9.88 15.98
CA LYS A 167 -5.19 9.46 15.92
C LYS A 167 -4.89 8.72 14.63
N ALA A 168 -3.78 9.10 14.01
CA ALA A 168 -3.19 8.34 12.92
C ALA A 168 -2.70 6.97 13.42
N VAL A 169 -2.56 6.02 12.51
CA VAL A 169 -2.14 4.65 12.83
C VAL A 169 -0.85 4.36 12.10
N ILE A 170 0.11 3.69 12.76
CA ILE A 170 1.28 3.13 12.11
C ILE A 170 1.28 1.60 12.22
N PHE A 171 1.35 0.91 11.08
CA PHE A 171 1.44 -0.54 10.99
C PHE A 171 2.88 -0.98 10.89
N CYS A 172 3.26 -1.96 11.71
CA CYS A 172 4.54 -2.66 11.60
C CYS A 172 4.30 -4.16 11.33
N GLU A 173 5.30 -4.87 10.82
CA GLU A 173 5.15 -6.30 10.46
C GLU A 173 4.89 -7.23 11.66
N GLY A 174 5.39 -6.89 12.85
CA GLY A 174 5.20 -7.69 14.06
C GLY A 174 5.11 -6.88 15.35
N GLU A 175 4.76 -7.56 16.44
CA GLU A 175 4.46 -6.92 17.72
C GLU A 175 5.68 -6.20 18.32
N LYS A 176 6.89 -6.76 18.14
CA LYS A 176 8.14 -6.10 18.56
C LYS A 176 8.33 -4.75 17.87
N ALA A 177 8.12 -4.70 16.55
CA ALA A 177 8.29 -3.49 15.76
C ALA A 177 7.17 -2.47 16.07
N ALA A 178 5.94 -2.95 16.25
CA ALA A 178 4.81 -2.11 16.65
C ALA A 178 5.00 -1.52 18.06
N GLU A 179 5.50 -2.29 19.01
CA GLU A 179 5.84 -1.81 20.36
C GLU A 179 6.94 -0.75 20.30
N ALA A 180 7.99 -0.98 19.51
CA ALA A 180 9.03 0.01 19.24
C ALA A 180 8.45 1.31 18.65
N ALA A 181 7.66 1.22 17.59
CA ALA A 181 7.02 2.38 16.98
C ALA A 181 6.07 3.10 17.95
N GLN A 182 5.35 2.36 18.81
CA GLN A 182 4.47 2.94 19.83
C GLN A 182 5.25 3.79 20.83
N ARG A 183 6.44 3.33 21.24
CA ARG A 183 7.34 4.08 22.13
C ARG A 183 7.90 5.31 21.43
N LEU A 184 8.41 5.15 20.22
CA LEU A 184 9.01 6.21 19.40
C LEU A 184 8.04 7.37 19.12
N LEU A 185 6.76 7.05 18.97
CA LEU A 185 5.72 8.00 18.57
C LEU A 185 4.76 8.37 19.71
N LYS A 186 5.08 8.00 20.97
CA LYS A 186 4.27 8.36 22.14
C LYS A 186 4.07 9.88 22.20
N GLY A 187 2.84 10.31 22.42
CA GLY A 187 2.47 11.74 22.47
C GLY A 187 2.34 12.43 21.10
N ARG A 188 2.66 11.78 19.98
CA ARG A 188 2.58 12.38 18.63
C ARG A 188 1.22 12.20 17.93
N GLY A 189 0.19 11.79 18.66
CA GLY A 189 -1.14 11.51 18.07
C GLY A 189 -1.16 10.29 17.15
N VAL A 190 -0.23 9.35 17.32
CA VAL A 190 -0.15 8.10 16.53
C VAL A 190 -0.31 6.88 17.44
N VAL A 191 -1.01 5.87 16.96
CA VAL A 191 -1.08 4.54 17.60
C VAL A 191 -0.37 3.53 16.69
N ALA A 192 0.60 2.80 17.25
CA ALA A 192 1.28 1.74 16.51
C ALA A 192 0.60 0.39 16.75
N THR A 193 0.47 -0.38 15.68
CA THR A 193 -0.27 -1.63 15.65
C THR A 193 0.36 -2.63 14.67
N THR A 194 -0.14 -3.86 14.69
CA THR A 194 0.20 -4.93 13.75
C THR A 194 -0.95 -5.94 13.69
N THR A 195 -0.89 -6.81 12.69
CA THR A 195 -1.78 -7.97 12.52
C THR A 195 -1.23 -9.19 13.25
N GLN A 196 -2.09 -10.00 13.85
CA GLN A 196 -1.65 -11.23 14.48
C GLN A 196 -1.17 -12.28 13.47
N GLY A 197 0.06 -12.77 13.67
CA GLY A 197 0.66 -13.82 12.84
C GLY A 197 1.39 -13.30 11.61
N GLY A 198 1.73 -12.00 11.59
CA GLY A 198 2.48 -11.36 10.50
C GLY A 198 1.77 -11.42 9.16
N GLY A 199 2.54 -11.31 8.07
CA GLY A 199 1.96 -11.10 6.73
C GLY A 199 1.19 -12.26 6.10
N LYS A 200 1.28 -13.47 6.64
CA LYS A 200 0.55 -14.66 6.14
C LYS A 200 -0.89 -14.77 6.66
N ALA A 201 -1.29 -13.94 7.62
CA ALA A 201 -2.61 -14.01 8.25
C ALA A 201 -3.28 -12.64 8.43
N ALA A 202 -2.80 -11.63 7.70
CA ALA A 202 -3.34 -10.27 7.78
C ALA A 202 -4.83 -10.21 7.43
N ASP A 203 -5.26 -10.96 6.42
CA ASP A 203 -6.66 -11.10 5.95
C ASP A 203 -7.65 -11.57 7.02
N LYS A 204 -7.16 -12.23 8.07
CA LYS A 204 -7.97 -12.74 9.20
C LYS A 204 -8.24 -11.67 10.27
N THR A 205 -7.67 -10.48 10.12
CA THR A 205 -7.72 -9.39 11.11
C THR A 205 -8.86 -8.43 10.81
N ASP A 206 -9.50 -7.89 11.85
CA ASP A 206 -10.47 -6.80 11.72
C ASP A 206 -9.76 -5.46 11.45
N PHE A 207 -9.91 -4.94 10.23
CA PHE A 207 -9.40 -3.63 9.82
C PHE A 207 -10.40 -2.48 10.03
N SER A 208 -11.63 -2.76 10.46
CA SER A 208 -12.65 -1.73 10.71
C SER A 208 -12.21 -0.57 11.63
N PRO A 209 -11.29 -0.77 12.62
CA PRO A 209 -10.80 0.33 13.44
C PRO A 209 -10.01 1.41 12.67
N LEU A 210 -9.61 1.15 11.41
CA LEU A 210 -8.84 2.10 10.58
C LEU A 210 -9.71 3.07 9.77
N ARG A 211 -11.04 2.87 9.77
CA ARG A 211 -11.96 3.68 8.97
C ARG A 211 -11.79 5.17 9.27
N GLY A 212 -11.63 5.98 8.23
CA GLY A 212 -11.47 7.43 8.31
C GLY A 212 -10.10 7.92 8.82
N ARG A 213 -9.17 7.02 9.12
CA ARG A 213 -7.85 7.38 9.68
C ARG A 213 -6.77 7.50 8.60
N VAL A 214 -5.74 8.28 8.92
CA VAL A 214 -4.46 8.26 8.20
C VAL A 214 -3.67 7.05 8.67
N VAL A 215 -3.26 6.20 7.73
CA VAL A 215 -2.52 4.96 8.02
C VAL A 215 -1.12 5.06 7.43
N TRP A 216 -0.11 4.88 8.28
CA TRP A 216 1.29 4.73 7.90
C TRP A 216 1.67 3.25 7.98
N ILE A 217 2.50 2.77 7.08
CA ILE A 217 2.97 1.39 7.06
C ILE A 217 4.50 1.40 7.05
N TRP A 218 5.09 0.79 8.08
CA TRP A 218 6.52 0.64 8.24
C TRP A 218 6.89 -0.84 7.97
N PRO A 219 7.32 -1.18 6.75
CA PRO A 219 7.73 -2.55 6.41
C PRO A 219 9.09 -2.90 7.03
N ASP A 220 9.38 -4.19 7.18
CA ASP A 220 10.74 -4.66 7.34
C ASP A 220 11.53 -4.40 6.03
N ALA A 221 12.84 -4.16 6.14
CA ALA A 221 13.70 -3.85 4.99
C ALA A 221 14.05 -5.10 4.14
N ASP A 222 13.06 -5.87 3.72
CA ASP A 222 13.20 -7.04 2.84
C ASP A 222 11.97 -7.25 1.91
N GLU A 223 12.07 -8.21 0.97
CA GLU A 223 10.98 -8.50 0.02
C GLU A 223 9.67 -8.99 0.69
N PRO A 224 9.71 -9.91 1.68
CA PRO A 224 8.52 -10.27 2.46
C PRO A 224 7.84 -9.07 3.13
N GLY A 225 8.59 -8.14 3.73
CA GLY A 225 8.06 -6.94 4.37
C GLY A 225 7.37 -6.00 3.39
N MET A 226 7.91 -5.87 2.18
CA MET A 226 7.25 -5.10 1.11
C MET A 226 5.93 -5.73 0.64
N LYS A 227 5.87 -7.07 0.57
CA LYS A 227 4.62 -7.80 0.28
C LYS A 227 3.61 -7.65 1.41
N TYR A 228 4.05 -7.69 2.66
CA TYR A 228 3.21 -7.42 3.82
C TYR A 228 2.59 -6.01 3.75
N ALA A 229 3.41 -4.98 3.52
CA ALA A 229 2.94 -3.61 3.44
C ALA A 229 1.91 -3.41 2.33
N SER A 230 2.14 -4.02 1.16
CA SER A 230 1.19 -4.00 0.04
C SER A 230 -0.14 -4.65 0.39
N ASN A 231 -0.13 -5.75 1.15
CA ASN A 231 -1.34 -6.44 1.60
C ASN A 231 -2.13 -5.61 2.63
N VAL A 232 -1.43 -5.06 3.63
CA VAL A 232 -2.01 -4.17 4.65
C VAL A 232 -2.63 -2.93 4.02
N ALA A 233 -1.97 -2.32 3.03
CA ALA A 233 -2.51 -1.17 2.30
C ALA A 233 -3.84 -1.51 1.62
N LYS A 234 -3.93 -2.65 0.93
CA LYS A 234 -5.18 -3.11 0.30
C LYS A 234 -6.31 -3.31 1.31
N LEU A 235 -6.01 -3.96 2.45
CA LEU A 235 -7.00 -4.23 3.51
C LEU A 235 -7.45 -2.94 4.21
N ALA A 236 -6.52 -2.03 4.51
CA ALA A 236 -6.83 -0.73 5.10
C ALA A 236 -7.69 0.13 4.15
N ARG A 237 -7.42 0.08 2.84
CA ARG A 237 -8.26 0.76 1.83
C ARG A 237 -9.67 0.22 1.81
N LYS A 238 -9.83 -1.11 1.81
CA LYS A 238 -11.14 -1.78 1.86
C LYS A 238 -11.92 -1.42 3.13
N ALA A 239 -11.23 -1.21 4.26
CA ALA A 239 -11.84 -0.78 5.51
C ALA A 239 -12.21 0.72 5.55
N GLY A 240 -11.85 1.50 4.53
CA GLY A 240 -12.17 2.92 4.41
C GLY A 240 -11.18 3.85 5.12
N ALA A 241 -9.89 3.50 5.18
CA ALA A 241 -8.84 4.43 5.59
C ALA A 241 -8.86 5.71 4.72
N LYS A 242 -8.56 6.87 5.32
CA LYS A 242 -8.60 8.19 4.65
C LYS A 242 -7.43 8.38 3.70
N SER A 243 -6.23 7.99 4.13
CA SER A 243 -5.01 7.98 3.33
C SER A 243 -4.07 6.91 3.84
N ILE A 244 -3.24 6.37 2.94
CA ILE A 244 -2.29 5.31 3.26
C ILE A 244 -0.90 5.74 2.76
N HIS A 245 0.08 5.67 3.65
CA HIS A 245 1.47 6.05 3.38
C HIS A 245 2.39 4.88 3.70
N ILE A 246 3.19 4.43 2.73
CA ILE A 246 4.22 3.41 2.96
C ILE A 246 5.56 4.11 3.16
N ILE A 247 6.23 3.84 4.27
CA ILE A 247 7.52 4.46 4.62
C ILE A 247 8.62 3.89 3.74
N ASP A 248 9.46 4.78 3.18
CA ASP A 248 10.67 4.37 2.46
C ASP A 248 11.80 4.04 3.44
N VAL A 249 11.92 2.76 3.75
CA VAL A 249 12.99 2.23 4.61
C VAL A 249 14.39 2.39 4.03
N LYS A 250 14.55 2.49 2.71
CA LYS A 250 15.86 2.76 2.08
C LYS A 250 16.27 4.20 2.29
N ALA A 251 15.33 5.14 2.19
CA ALA A 251 15.57 6.55 2.47
C ALA A 251 15.87 6.82 3.95
N LEU A 252 15.47 5.92 4.85
CA LEU A 252 15.93 5.90 6.24
C LEU A 252 17.40 5.40 6.35
N GLY A 253 17.96 4.78 5.31
CA GLY A 253 19.33 4.28 5.30
C GLY A 253 19.45 2.85 5.84
N PHE A 254 18.38 2.05 5.76
CA PHE A 254 18.48 0.60 5.90
C PHE A 254 18.87 -0.04 4.56
N GLU A 255 19.82 -0.97 4.60
CA GLU A 255 20.14 -1.82 3.46
C GLU A 255 19.03 -2.85 3.22
N ILE A 256 18.59 -3.00 1.97
CA ILE A 256 17.59 -4.00 1.59
C ILE A 256 18.19 -5.40 1.82
N GLY A 257 17.43 -6.29 2.47
CA GLY A 257 17.87 -7.62 2.85
C GLY A 257 18.45 -7.69 4.27
N SER A 258 18.65 -6.55 4.94
CA SER A 258 19.13 -6.49 6.32
C SER A 258 18.11 -6.99 7.35
N LYS A 259 16.82 -7.09 6.97
CA LYS A 259 15.69 -7.41 7.86
C LYS A 259 15.55 -6.44 9.03
N LYS A 260 16.10 -5.23 8.90
CA LYS A 260 15.98 -4.18 9.91
C LYS A 260 14.57 -3.59 9.90
N ASP A 261 14.08 -3.25 11.08
CA ASP A 261 12.71 -2.76 11.32
C ASP A 261 12.70 -1.47 12.17
N ALA A 262 11.49 -1.01 12.56
CA ALA A 262 11.32 0.14 13.45
C ALA A 262 12.01 -0.04 14.82
N ALA A 263 12.17 -1.28 15.31
CA ALA A 263 12.85 -1.59 16.56
C ALA A 263 14.39 -1.56 16.45
N ASP A 264 14.95 -1.68 15.25
CA ASP A 264 16.36 -1.45 15.00
C ASP A 264 16.66 0.06 14.90
N TRP A 265 15.73 0.86 14.38
CA TRP A 265 15.89 2.32 14.29
C TRP A 265 16.09 3.01 15.64
N LEU A 266 15.29 2.63 16.65
CA LEU A 266 15.35 3.15 18.03
C LEU A 266 16.74 3.03 18.69
N ARG A 267 17.54 2.05 18.26
CA ARG A 267 18.88 1.82 18.84
C ARG A 267 19.95 2.72 18.25
N GLU A 268 19.72 3.28 17.06
CA GLU A 268 20.80 3.80 16.23
C GLU A 268 20.64 5.29 15.87
N ARG A 269 19.42 5.88 15.77
CA ARG A 269 19.22 7.20 15.13
C ARG A 269 18.02 8.02 15.63
N GLN A 270 18.05 9.34 15.36
CA GLN A 270 16.86 10.21 15.42
C GLN A 270 16.01 10.04 14.16
N LEU A 271 14.68 10.02 14.31
CA LEU A 271 13.74 10.00 13.18
C LEU A 271 13.87 11.27 12.31
N PRO A 272 13.96 11.15 10.97
CA PRO A 272 13.82 12.31 10.09
C PRO A 272 12.39 12.86 10.17
N HIS A 273 12.27 14.18 9.99
CA HIS A 273 10.98 14.85 9.89
C HIS A 273 10.95 15.75 8.64
N PRO A 274 10.00 15.54 7.71
CA PRO A 274 8.99 14.47 7.69
C PRO A 274 9.60 13.07 7.46
N LEU A 275 8.83 12.01 7.77
CA LEU A 275 9.21 10.64 7.42
C LEU A 275 9.22 10.48 5.89
N PRO A 276 10.22 9.82 5.29
CA PRO A 276 10.25 9.59 3.86
C PRO A 276 9.14 8.61 3.45
N ILE A 277 8.46 8.94 2.35
CA ILE A 277 7.31 8.18 1.83
C ILE A 277 7.72 7.52 0.52
N LEU A 278 7.58 6.20 0.45
CA LEU A 278 7.77 5.41 -0.77
C LEU A 278 6.56 5.53 -1.70
N SER A 279 5.35 5.52 -1.13
CA SER A 279 4.12 5.71 -1.87
C SER A 279 3.04 6.37 -0.99
N GLU A 280 2.29 7.29 -1.61
CA GLU A 280 1.13 7.94 -1.02
C GLU A 280 -0.11 7.53 -1.82
N ASP A 281 -1.00 6.80 -1.18
CA ASP A 281 -2.28 6.42 -1.75
C ASP A 281 -3.39 7.24 -1.09
N ARG A 282 -3.87 8.26 -1.82
CA ARG A 282 -5.02 9.07 -1.41
C ARG A 282 -6.30 8.43 -1.93
N ALA A 283 -7.37 8.51 -1.13
CA ALA A 283 -8.68 8.06 -1.58
C ALA A 283 -9.03 8.71 -2.95
N PRO A 284 -9.68 7.97 -3.86
CA PRO A 284 -10.03 8.48 -5.19
C PRO A 284 -10.90 9.74 -5.06
N ARG A 285 -10.56 10.78 -5.84
CA ARG A 285 -11.34 12.03 -5.93
C ARG A 285 -11.82 12.25 -7.36
N LEU A 286 -12.98 12.88 -7.50
CA LEU A 286 -13.42 13.41 -8.80
C LEU A 286 -12.47 14.55 -9.21
N LEU A 287 -11.97 14.50 -10.44
CA LEU A 287 -11.21 15.58 -11.05
C LEU A 287 -12.17 16.40 -11.92
N LEU A 288 -12.32 17.69 -11.60
CA LEU A 288 -13.13 18.63 -12.37
C LEU A 288 -12.20 19.70 -12.94
N THR A 289 -12.21 19.88 -14.26
CA THR A 289 -11.50 20.95 -14.96
C THR A 289 -12.55 21.82 -15.65
N PRO A 290 -12.64 23.14 -15.35
CA PRO A 290 -13.52 24.04 -16.08
C PRO A 290 -13.23 23.99 -17.59
N LEU A 291 -14.26 23.93 -18.43
CA LEU A 291 -14.08 23.89 -19.89
C LEU A 291 -13.32 25.12 -20.41
N SER A 292 -13.43 26.26 -19.70
CA SER A 292 -12.68 27.50 -20.00
C SER A 292 -11.17 27.38 -19.84
N GLU A 293 -10.67 26.35 -19.14
CA GLU A 293 -9.24 26.08 -18.98
C GLU A 293 -8.70 25.10 -20.05
N ILE A 294 -9.56 24.58 -20.94
CA ILE A 294 -9.18 23.67 -22.01
C ILE A 294 -9.00 24.47 -23.30
N GLU A 295 -7.78 24.50 -23.82
CA GLU A 295 -7.47 25.15 -25.09
C GLU A 295 -8.11 24.41 -26.27
N PRO A 296 -8.79 25.09 -27.21
CA PRO A 296 -9.34 24.46 -28.41
C PRO A 296 -8.24 23.95 -29.35
N GLU A 297 -8.33 22.68 -29.74
CA GLU A 297 -7.41 22.06 -30.69
C GLU A 297 -8.09 21.75 -32.04
N LYS A 298 -7.34 21.82 -33.15
CA LYS A 298 -7.83 21.42 -34.47
C LYS A 298 -7.74 19.90 -34.63
N VAL A 299 -8.77 19.30 -35.23
CA VAL A 299 -8.76 17.88 -35.59
C VAL A 299 -7.81 17.64 -36.76
N THR A 300 -6.85 16.74 -36.58
CA THR A 300 -5.94 16.27 -37.65
C THR A 300 -6.54 15.05 -38.35
N TRP A 301 -6.52 15.03 -39.67
CA TRP A 301 -7.15 13.99 -40.49
C TRP A 301 -6.15 13.21 -41.33
N LEU A 302 -6.36 11.90 -41.44
CA LEU A 302 -5.75 11.05 -42.47
C LEU A 302 -6.60 11.01 -43.74
N TRP A 303 -7.92 11.14 -43.58
CA TRP A 303 -8.88 11.31 -44.68
C TRP A 303 -10.07 12.11 -44.18
N GLU A 304 -10.20 13.36 -44.60
CA GLU A 304 -11.30 14.21 -44.18
C GLU A 304 -12.61 13.90 -44.95
N PRO A 305 -13.78 13.83 -44.29
CA PRO A 305 -14.05 13.88 -42.83
C PRO A 305 -14.20 12.49 -42.18
N TYR A 306 -13.59 11.45 -42.74
CA TYR A 306 -13.87 10.06 -42.40
C TYR A 306 -12.90 9.41 -41.41
N LEU A 307 -11.64 9.85 -41.37
CA LEU A 307 -10.58 9.21 -40.59
C LEU A 307 -9.72 10.26 -39.86
N ALA A 308 -10.15 10.64 -38.65
CA ALA A 308 -9.41 11.53 -37.76
C ALA A 308 -8.33 10.78 -36.98
N GLN A 309 -7.18 11.42 -36.79
CA GLN A 309 -6.11 10.89 -35.93
C GLN A 309 -6.55 10.86 -34.46
N GLY A 310 -6.12 9.82 -33.75
CA GLY A 310 -6.46 9.61 -32.34
C GLY A 310 -7.93 9.30 -32.08
N LYS A 311 -8.71 9.04 -33.14
CA LYS A 311 -10.14 8.71 -33.04
C LYS A 311 -10.42 7.33 -33.62
N LEU A 312 -11.52 6.75 -33.18
CA LEU A 312 -12.01 5.44 -33.60
C LEU A 312 -13.11 5.61 -34.65
N THR A 313 -12.97 4.89 -35.75
CA THR A 313 -13.91 4.85 -36.87
C THR A 313 -14.46 3.43 -37.03
N LEU A 314 -15.78 3.29 -37.16
CA LEU A 314 -16.42 2.01 -37.43
C LEU A 314 -16.69 1.85 -38.93
N LEU A 315 -16.23 0.74 -39.51
CA LEU A 315 -16.57 0.33 -40.87
C LEU A 315 -17.55 -0.84 -40.79
N GLU A 316 -18.84 -0.53 -40.88
CA GLU A 316 -19.92 -1.51 -40.70
C GLU A 316 -20.63 -1.85 -42.02
N GLY A 317 -21.14 -3.07 -42.10
CA GLY A 317 -21.88 -3.56 -43.25
C GLY A 317 -22.06 -5.07 -43.24
N ASP A 318 -22.93 -5.58 -44.11
CA ASP A 318 -23.19 -7.03 -44.20
C ASP A 318 -21.93 -7.81 -44.58
N PRO A 319 -21.82 -9.11 -44.22
CA PRO A 319 -20.74 -9.96 -44.71
C PRO A 319 -20.64 -9.95 -46.24
N GLY A 320 -19.41 -9.90 -46.77
CA GLY A 320 -19.16 -9.96 -48.22
C GLY A 320 -19.34 -8.68 -49.04
N VAL A 321 -19.74 -7.54 -48.43
CA VAL A 321 -19.97 -6.27 -49.16
C VAL A 321 -18.70 -5.47 -49.49
N GLY A 322 -17.51 -6.03 -49.25
CA GLY A 322 -16.23 -5.38 -49.58
C GLY A 322 -15.62 -4.49 -48.50
N LYS A 323 -16.01 -4.65 -47.22
CA LYS A 323 -15.43 -3.88 -46.10
C LYS A 323 -13.91 -3.99 -46.02
N THR A 324 -13.39 -5.22 -46.02
CA THR A 324 -11.95 -5.49 -46.03
C THR A 324 -11.26 -4.89 -47.25
N TRP A 325 -11.91 -4.90 -48.42
CA TRP A 325 -11.36 -4.26 -49.61
C TRP A 325 -11.23 -2.75 -49.44
N ILE A 326 -12.25 -2.07 -48.89
CA ILE A 326 -12.21 -0.64 -48.59
C ILE A 326 -11.13 -0.34 -47.55
N ALA A 327 -11.04 -1.13 -46.48
CA ALA A 327 -10.01 -0.98 -45.46
C ALA A 327 -8.60 -1.09 -46.06
N LEU A 328 -8.36 -2.10 -46.91
CA LEU A 328 -7.08 -2.26 -47.61
C LEU A 328 -6.79 -1.13 -48.59
N ALA A 329 -7.80 -0.60 -49.30
CA ALA A 329 -7.62 0.54 -50.20
C ALA A 329 -7.17 1.80 -49.44
N ILE A 330 -7.73 2.05 -48.26
CA ILE A 330 -7.29 3.13 -47.36
C ILE A 330 -5.83 2.90 -46.94
N CYS A 331 -5.50 1.68 -46.49
CA CYS A 331 -4.14 1.33 -46.08
C CYS A 331 -3.12 1.50 -47.22
N ALA A 332 -3.46 1.07 -48.44
CA ALA A 332 -2.59 1.19 -49.60
C ALA A 332 -2.26 2.65 -49.92
N ARG A 333 -3.26 3.54 -49.86
CA ARG A 333 -3.06 4.98 -50.07
C ARG A 333 -2.19 5.60 -48.97
N LEU A 334 -2.48 5.29 -47.72
CA LEU A 334 -1.72 5.82 -46.58
C LEU A 334 -0.26 5.38 -46.61
N THR A 335 -0.02 4.10 -46.86
CA THR A 335 1.34 3.56 -46.96
C THR A 335 2.11 4.14 -48.14
N ALA A 336 1.46 4.34 -49.30
CA ALA A 336 2.04 5.03 -50.44
C ALA A 336 2.43 6.49 -50.13
N SER A 337 1.62 7.20 -49.33
CA SER A 337 1.96 8.55 -48.83
C SER A 337 2.95 8.57 -47.66
N GLY A 338 3.43 7.39 -47.23
CA GLY A 338 4.51 7.27 -46.26
C GLY A 338 4.08 7.03 -44.82
N HIS A 339 2.79 6.86 -44.55
CA HIS A 339 2.31 6.46 -43.22
C HIS A 339 2.57 4.98 -42.95
N LYS A 340 2.84 4.65 -41.69
CA LYS A 340 2.90 3.25 -41.24
C LYS A 340 1.52 2.81 -40.80
N VAL A 341 1.13 1.60 -41.18
CA VAL A 341 -0.18 1.03 -40.87
C VAL A 341 0.01 -0.35 -40.26
N ILE A 342 -0.74 -0.64 -39.20
CA ILE A 342 -0.85 -1.98 -38.63
C ILE A 342 -2.22 -2.54 -39.00
N TYR A 343 -2.25 -3.76 -39.53
CA TYR A 343 -3.46 -4.47 -39.90
C TYR A 343 -3.54 -5.79 -39.14
N ALA A 344 -4.63 -6.01 -38.42
CA ALA A 344 -4.92 -7.26 -37.74
C ALA A 344 -6.11 -7.92 -38.42
N SER A 345 -5.90 -9.09 -39.02
CA SER A 345 -6.93 -9.88 -39.69
C SER A 345 -7.12 -11.21 -38.95
N CYS A 346 -8.37 -11.57 -38.65
CA CYS A 346 -8.71 -12.89 -38.12
C CYS A 346 -9.44 -13.78 -39.14
N GLU A 347 -9.99 -13.20 -40.22
CA GLU A 347 -10.80 -13.92 -41.21
C GLU A 347 -10.06 -14.17 -42.52
N ASP A 348 -9.30 -13.18 -43.00
CA ASP A 348 -8.62 -13.23 -44.30
C ASP A 348 -7.14 -13.64 -44.13
N GLY A 349 -6.68 -14.55 -45.00
CA GLY A 349 -5.30 -15.02 -45.03
C GLY A 349 -4.31 -13.94 -45.51
N THR A 350 -3.17 -13.84 -44.85
CA THR A 350 -2.18 -12.78 -45.17
C THR A 350 -1.56 -12.96 -46.56
N ALA A 351 -1.18 -14.19 -46.91
CA ALA A 351 -0.42 -14.46 -48.14
C ALA A 351 -1.29 -14.61 -49.39
N ASP A 352 -2.49 -15.17 -49.26
CA ASP A 352 -3.41 -15.46 -50.37
C ASP A 352 -4.43 -14.35 -50.63
N THR A 353 -4.71 -13.53 -49.61
CA THR A 353 -5.79 -12.53 -49.66
C THR A 353 -5.28 -11.11 -49.48
N LEU A 354 -4.67 -10.79 -48.34
CA LEU A 354 -4.25 -9.41 -48.04
C LEU A 354 -3.10 -8.97 -48.96
N ARG A 355 -2.07 -9.81 -49.12
CA ARG A 355 -0.88 -9.48 -49.90
C ARG A 355 -1.18 -9.23 -51.38
N PRO A 356 -1.87 -10.11 -52.13
CA PRO A 356 -2.19 -9.84 -53.54
C PRO A 356 -3.06 -8.60 -53.74
N ARG A 357 -3.98 -8.32 -52.80
CA ARG A 357 -4.81 -7.09 -52.85
C ARG A 357 -3.96 -5.83 -52.66
N MET A 358 -3.04 -5.83 -51.69
CA MET A 358 -2.13 -4.71 -51.46
C MET A 358 -1.19 -4.47 -52.65
N ASP A 359 -0.67 -5.54 -53.26
CA ASP A 359 0.14 -5.47 -54.49
C ASP A 359 -0.66 -4.83 -55.63
N GLY A 360 -1.90 -5.31 -55.86
CA GLY A 360 -2.80 -4.75 -56.88
C GLY A 360 -3.21 -3.29 -56.63
N MET A 361 -3.18 -2.83 -55.38
CA MET A 361 -3.48 -1.45 -55.00
C MET A 361 -2.25 -0.54 -54.95
N SER A 362 -1.06 -1.06 -55.31
CA SER A 362 0.21 -0.32 -55.27
C SER A 362 0.54 0.29 -53.90
N GLY A 363 0.16 -0.40 -52.82
CA GLY A 363 0.51 0.01 -51.46
C GLY A 363 1.99 -0.21 -51.14
N ASN A 364 2.55 0.60 -50.23
CA ASN A 364 3.93 0.40 -49.79
C ASN A 364 4.00 -0.67 -48.69
N LEU A 365 4.37 -1.89 -49.08
CA LEU A 365 4.42 -3.04 -48.18
C LEU A 365 5.41 -2.88 -47.02
N SER A 366 6.50 -2.12 -47.19
CA SER A 366 7.47 -1.88 -46.10
C SER A 366 6.90 -1.04 -44.95
N LYS A 367 5.76 -0.40 -45.17
CA LYS A 367 5.03 0.39 -44.19
C LYS A 367 3.71 -0.26 -43.77
N PHE A 368 3.42 -1.47 -44.25
CA PHE A 368 2.21 -2.22 -43.94
C PHE A 368 2.55 -3.43 -43.07
N PHE A 369 2.28 -3.32 -41.77
CA PHE A 369 2.61 -4.33 -40.78
C PHE A 369 1.40 -5.20 -40.47
N ILE A 370 1.59 -6.51 -40.35
CA ILE A 370 0.53 -7.45 -39.96
C ILE A 370 0.69 -7.80 -38.48
N LEU A 371 -0.36 -7.60 -37.70
CA LEU A 371 -0.43 -8.11 -36.33
C LEU A 371 -0.88 -9.57 -36.38
N GLN A 372 0.06 -10.50 -36.20
CA GLN A 372 -0.22 -11.95 -36.25
C GLN A 372 -0.66 -12.53 -34.91
N GLY A 373 -0.34 -11.86 -33.81
CA GLY A 373 -0.60 -12.35 -32.45
C GLY A 373 0.52 -11.95 -31.49
N LEU A 374 0.52 -12.56 -30.32
CA LEU A 374 1.57 -12.44 -29.31
C LEU A 374 2.49 -13.66 -29.40
N GLN A 375 3.78 -13.43 -29.60
CA GLN A 375 4.76 -14.51 -29.57
C GLN A 375 5.15 -14.83 -28.12
N MET A 376 4.94 -16.08 -27.73
CA MET A 376 5.40 -16.65 -26.46
C MET A 376 6.24 -17.88 -26.76
N ASP A 377 7.55 -17.79 -26.51
CA ASP A 377 8.53 -18.78 -26.91
C ASP A 377 8.46 -19.10 -28.42
N ASN A 378 8.04 -20.31 -28.77
CA ASN A 378 7.90 -20.80 -30.15
C ASN A 378 6.43 -20.84 -30.62
N VAL A 379 5.50 -20.26 -29.86
CA VAL A 379 4.06 -20.25 -30.17
C VAL A 379 3.60 -18.81 -30.38
N VAL A 380 2.70 -18.61 -31.34
CA VAL A 380 2.01 -17.33 -31.55
C VAL A 380 0.56 -17.50 -31.12
N GLU A 381 0.18 -16.81 -30.05
CA GLU A 381 -1.19 -16.80 -29.54
C GLU A 381 -2.00 -15.63 -30.13
N PRO A 382 -3.33 -15.76 -30.30
CA PRO A 382 -4.17 -14.66 -30.76
C PRO A 382 -4.12 -13.45 -29.82
N PHE A 383 -3.93 -12.26 -30.40
CA PHE A 383 -4.02 -11.00 -29.66
C PHE A 383 -5.48 -10.66 -29.34
N ASN A 384 -5.72 -10.09 -28.15
CA ASN A 384 -7.01 -9.49 -27.79
C ASN A 384 -6.88 -8.12 -27.12
N LEU A 385 -7.96 -7.35 -27.11
CA LEU A 385 -8.04 -6.00 -26.55
C LEU A 385 -7.91 -5.95 -25.00
N GLY A 386 -7.77 -7.08 -24.32
CA GLY A 386 -7.33 -7.12 -22.93
C GLY A 386 -5.82 -6.96 -22.75
N GLN A 387 -5.04 -7.08 -23.82
CA GLN A 387 -3.58 -7.15 -23.82
C GLN A 387 -2.94 -5.85 -24.36
N LEU A 388 -3.56 -4.69 -24.09
CA LEU A 388 -3.15 -3.39 -24.66
C LEU A 388 -1.71 -2.96 -24.31
N ALA A 389 -1.11 -3.52 -23.26
CA ALA A 389 0.28 -3.23 -22.90
C ALA A 389 1.25 -3.60 -24.04
N TYR A 390 1.07 -4.75 -24.68
CA TYR A 390 1.91 -5.16 -25.82
C TYR A 390 1.64 -4.31 -27.06
N LEU A 391 0.37 -3.94 -27.30
CA LEU A 391 0.03 -3.07 -28.42
C LEU A 391 0.66 -1.67 -28.26
N ARG A 392 0.79 -1.19 -27.02
CA ARG A 392 1.49 0.06 -26.70
C ARG A 392 2.98 -0.02 -27.07
N GLU A 393 3.67 -1.09 -26.71
CA GLU A 393 5.10 -1.26 -27.08
C GLU A 393 5.28 -1.18 -28.61
N VAL A 394 4.39 -1.81 -29.37
CA VAL A 394 4.38 -1.74 -30.83
C VAL A 394 4.09 -0.30 -31.31
N PHE A 395 3.19 0.43 -30.67
CA PHE A 395 2.91 1.83 -31.01
C PHE A 395 4.11 2.74 -30.73
N GLU A 396 4.86 2.49 -29.66
CA GLU A 396 6.08 3.21 -29.30
C GLU A 396 7.20 2.98 -30.32
N GLU A 397 7.42 1.72 -30.71
CA GLU A 397 8.45 1.33 -31.67
C GLU A 397 8.11 1.80 -33.10
N TYR A 398 6.92 1.47 -33.58
CA TYR A 398 6.58 1.66 -34.99
C TYR A 398 5.96 3.02 -35.28
N ARG A 399 5.31 3.66 -34.31
CA ARG A 399 4.55 4.93 -34.48
C ARG A 399 3.58 4.86 -35.67
N PRO A 400 2.62 3.90 -35.68
CA PRO A 400 1.66 3.78 -36.75
C PRO A 400 0.72 4.99 -36.79
N SER A 401 0.32 5.38 -37.99
CA SER A 401 -0.74 6.38 -38.17
C SER A 401 -2.13 5.74 -38.21
N LEU A 402 -2.22 4.46 -38.56
CA LEU A 402 -3.49 3.72 -38.61
C LEU A 402 -3.32 2.30 -38.04
N LEU A 403 -4.28 1.90 -37.20
CA LEU A 403 -4.54 0.52 -36.82
C LEU A 403 -5.89 0.05 -37.39
N VAL A 404 -5.90 -1.10 -38.06
CA VAL A 404 -7.14 -1.74 -38.54
C VAL A 404 -7.34 -3.07 -37.81
N LEU A 405 -8.52 -3.28 -37.25
CA LEU A 405 -8.95 -4.57 -36.68
C LEU A 405 -10.10 -5.14 -37.52
N ASP A 406 -9.85 -6.26 -38.19
CA ASP A 406 -10.76 -6.85 -39.16
C ASP A 406 -11.04 -8.35 -38.91
N PRO A 407 -12.22 -8.72 -38.36
CA PRO A 407 -13.22 -7.86 -37.70
C PRO A 407 -12.99 -7.76 -36.19
N ILE A 408 -13.63 -6.79 -35.52
CA ILE A 408 -13.49 -6.57 -34.07
C ILE A 408 -13.78 -7.82 -33.24
N GLN A 409 -14.71 -8.69 -33.67
CA GLN A 409 -15.09 -9.91 -32.98
C GLN A 409 -13.89 -10.84 -32.73
N GLY A 410 -12.90 -10.86 -33.63
CA GLY A 410 -11.69 -11.67 -33.47
C GLY A 410 -10.77 -11.22 -32.34
N PHE A 411 -10.95 -9.99 -31.83
CA PHE A 411 -10.03 -9.34 -30.89
C PHE A 411 -10.66 -9.05 -29.52
N LEU A 412 -11.94 -9.37 -29.28
CA LEU A 412 -12.58 -9.06 -27.98
C LEU A 412 -12.10 -9.97 -26.83
N GLY A 413 -11.67 -11.20 -27.15
CA GLY A 413 -11.30 -12.23 -26.16
C GLY A 413 -12.43 -13.24 -25.92
N ALA A 414 -12.07 -14.45 -25.52
CA ALA A 414 -13.03 -15.56 -25.32
C ALA A 414 -13.97 -15.36 -24.11
N ASP A 415 -13.64 -14.42 -23.22
CA ASP A 415 -14.37 -14.08 -22.01
C ASP A 415 -15.41 -12.96 -22.20
N VAL A 416 -15.50 -12.37 -23.40
CA VAL A 416 -16.37 -11.20 -23.66
C VAL A 416 -17.63 -11.61 -24.44
N ASP A 417 -18.79 -11.31 -23.86
CA ASP A 417 -20.07 -11.48 -24.56
C ASP A 417 -20.38 -10.23 -25.40
N MET A 418 -20.39 -10.40 -26.73
CA MET A 418 -20.70 -9.32 -27.67
C MET A 418 -22.13 -8.76 -27.55
N HIS A 419 -23.03 -9.46 -26.89
CA HIS A 419 -24.38 -8.97 -26.58
C HIS A 419 -24.42 -8.08 -25.33
N ARG A 420 -23.34 -8.05 -24.53
CA ARG A 420 -23.21 -7.20 -23.35
C ARG A 420 -22.44 -5.93 -23.69
N ALA A 421 -23.17 -4.89 -24.11
CA ALA A 421 -22.61 -3.60 -24.51
C ALA A 421 -21.61 -2.98 -23.50
N ASN A 422 -21.78 -3.26 -22.20
CA ASN A 422 -20.87 -2.75 -21.15
C ASN A 422 -19.46 -3.37 -21.21
N GLU A 423 -19.33 -4.64 -21.62
CA GLU A 423 -18.04 -5.33 -21.73
C GLU A 423 -17.26 -4.87 -22.96
N VAL A 424 -17.97 -4.68 -24.08
CA VAL A 424 -17.36 -4.15 -25.32
C VAL A 424 -16.87 -2.72 -25.10
N ARG A 425 -17.67 -1.86 -24.45
CA ARG A 425 -17.30 -0.46 -24.18
C ARG A 425 -16.03 -0.32 -23.34
N SER A 426 -15.82 -1.17 -22.33
CA SER A 426 -14.63 -1.09 -21.49
C SER A 426 -13.36 -1.44 -22.26
N ARG A 427 -13.43 -2.44 -23.16
CA ARG A 427 -12.32 -2.78 -24.07
C ARG A 427 -12.06 -1.67 -25.10
N LEU A 428 -13.11 -1.09 -25.67
CA LEU A 428 -13.01 0.02 -26.61
C LEU A 428 -12.39 1.27 -25.99
N ALA A 429 -12.70 1.57 -24.73
CA ALA A 429 -12.12 2.73 -24.02
C ALA A 429 -10.59 2.67 -23.97
N GLY A 430 -10.02 1.47 -23.75
CA GLY A 430 -8.57 1.31 -23.69
C GLY A 430 -7.87 1.55 -25.03
N ILE A 431 -8.42 1.04 -26.14
CA ILE A 431 -7.86 1.29 -27.48
C ILE A 431 -8.06 2.75 -27.91
N MET A 432 -9.17 3.40 -27.51
CA MET A 432 -9.38 4.83 -27.78
C MET A 432 -8.35 5.70 -27.06
N ALA A 433 -8.05 5.41 -25.79
CA ALA A 433 -7.01 6.13 -25.06
C ALA A 433 -5.63 5.97 -25.71
N LEU A 434 -5.30 4.75 -26.17
CA LEU A 434 -4.04 4.49 -26.87
C LEU A 434 -3.99 5.20 -28.24
N ALA A 435 -5.10 5.21 -28.97
CA ALA A 435 -5.22 5.93 -30.24
C ALA A 435 -4.92 7.43 -30.05
N GLU A 436 -5.58 8.05 -29.06
CA GLU A 436 -5.42 9.47 -28.73
C GLU A 436 -3.98 9.81 -28.34
N GLU A 437 -3.38 9.02 -27.47
CA GLU A 437 -2.00 9.22 -27.01
C GLU A 437 -0.97 9.19 -28.14
N PHE A 438 -1.14 8.30 -29.12
CA PHE A 438 -0.20 8.13 -30.23
C PHE A 438 -0.61 8.86 -31.51
N SER A 439 -1.71 9.63 -31.48
CA SER A 439 -2.30 10.24 -32.68
C SER A 439 -2.54 9.23 -33.81
N CYS A 440 -2.86 7.98 -33.45
CA CYS A 440 -3.12 6.89 -34.37
C CYS A 440 -4.62 6.80 -34.63
N ALA A 441 -5.05 6.78 -35.89
CA ALA A 441 -6.44 6.51 -36.22
C ALA A 441 -6.72 5.00 -36.07
N VAL A 442 -7.95 4.65 -35.70
CA VAL A 442 -8.36 3.24 -35.57
C VAL A 442 -9.56 2.97 -36.47
N ILE A 443 -9.50 1.93 -37.29
CA ILE A 443 -10.65 1.39 -38.02
C ILE A 443 -11.02 0.05 -37.40
N LEU A 444 -12.27 -0.09 -36.99
CA LEU A 444 -12.83 -1.37 -36.58
C LEU A 444 -13.83 -1.84 -37.63
N VAL A 445 -13.55 -2.99 -38.23
CA VAL A 445 -14.50 -3.62 -39.15
C VAL A 445 -15.48 -4.45 -38.34
N ARG A 446 -16.77 -4.31 -38.64
CA ARG A 446 -17.84 -5.05 -37.94
C ARG A 446 -18.89 -5.54 -38.92
N HIS A 447 -19.35 -6.77 -38.69
CA HIS A 447 -20.49 -7.36 -39.38
C HIS A 447 -21.79 -7.03 -38.65
N LEU A 448 -22.84 -6.69 -39.40
CA LEU A 448 -24.18 -6.49 -38.85
C LEU A 448 -24.87 -7.83 -38.58
N ASN A 449 -25.71 -7.89 -37.55
CA ASN A 449 -26.52 -9.07 -37.25
C ASN A 449 -27.65 -9.27 -38.29
N LYS A 450 -27.99 -10.53 -38.59
CA LYS A 450 -28.97 -10.95 -39.62
C LYS A 450 -30.45 -10.55 -39.36
N SER A 451 -30.77 -9.73 -38.36
CA SER A 451 -32.18 -9.38 -38.06
C SER A 451 -32.77 -8.47 -39.16
N ASN A 452 -33.91 -8.85 -39.75
CA ASN A 452 -34.53 -8.14 -40.88
C ASN A 452 -35.43 -6.95 -40.48
N THR A 453 -35.50 -6.62 -39.20
CA THR A 453 -36.53 -5.72 -38.65
C THR A 453 -36.08 -4.30 -38.34
N TYR A 454 -34.78 -3.97 -38.41
CA TYR A 454 -34.26 -2.65 -38.03
C TYR A 454 -33.37 -2.00 -39.11
N ARG A 455 -33.29 -0.66 -39.14
CA ARG A 455 -32.29 0.07 -39.97
C ARG A 455 -30.88 -0.37 -39.58
N ALA A 456 -29.94 -0.41 -40.54
CA ALA A 456 -28.57 -0.92 -40.34
C ALA A 456 -27.86 -0.37 -39.09
N ILE A 457 -28.07 0.91 -38.77
CA ILE A 457 -27.51 1.60 -37.58
C ILE A 457 -27.93 0.99 -36.23
N TYR A 458 -29.02 0.21 -36.19
CA TYR A 458 -29.54 -0.45 -34.99
C TYR A 458 -29.26 -1.96 -34.97
N LYS A 459 -28.59 -2.49 -36.00
CA LYS A 459 -28.18 -3.91 -36.08
C LYS A 459 -26.74 -4.16 -35.63
N GLY A 460 -26.00 -3.06 -35.43
CA GLY A 460 -24.61 -3.03 -34.97
C GLY A 460 -24.52 -3.54 -33.56
#